data_AF-A0AAW4Y3G1-F1
#
_entry.id   AF-A0AAW4Y3G1-F1
#
_cell.length_a   1.000
_cell.length_b   1.000
_cell.length_c   1.000
_cell.angle_alpha   90.00
_cell.angle_beta   90.00
_cell.angle_gamma   90.00
#
_symmetry.space_group_name_H-M   'P 1'
#
loop_
_entity.id
_entity.type
_entity.pdbx_description
1 polymer ?
#
loop_
_entity_poly.entity_id
_entity_poly.type
_entity_poly.pdbx_seq_one_letter_code
_entity_poly.pdbx_strand_id
1 'polypeptide(L)'
;MQAAPLALDQACWISAAEAAATHSNAQSPTLVDVRPRSLQRAAPIARALQLELSDIASKRFLQQTPVLLVGTGLDSADVDQACRQLRQQGFTQLQAVQGGARSWQAAQAGAAAGGPLLQPLDAQTWIAALGQGMHWTVISASEAMQGAPQAQWPVPPEQLVAVRVDGKERDAKLVAAIARAYQDRLQRASHAGYVQALVVITDGVVSDALRAQVEAALVASTNASKAGRSASATSAAMATLPAYWLGGGWPAYAQQVAQTAAIQQTANHRLQAPCGRL
;
A
#
# COMPACT_ATOMS: atom_id res chain seq x y z
N MET A 1 0.19 -12.48 -11.98
CA MET A 1 -0.98 -13.14 -11.36
C MET A 1 -1.09 -12.62 -9.94
N GLN A 2 -2.28 -12.24 -9.49
CA GLN A 2 -2.51 -11.81 -8.11
C GLN A 2 -2.44 -13.03 -7.18
N ALA A 3 -1.81 -12.89 -6.01
CA ALA A 3 -1.81 -13.93 -4.99
C ALA A 3 -3.16 -13.93 -4.23
N ALA A 4 -3.50 -15.07 -3.62
CA ALA A 4 -4.65 -15.13 -2.71
C ALA A 4 -4.48 -14.13 -1.56
N PRO A 5 -5.56 -13.47 -1.08
CA PRO A 5 -5.48 -12.55 0.04
C PRO A 5 -4.89 -13.23 1.29
N LEU A 6 -3.96 -12.55 1.93
CA LEU A 6 -3.32 -12.98 3.15
C LEU A 6 -4.27 -12.75 4.33
N ALA A 7 -4.63 -13.83 5.02
CA ALA A 7 -5.30 -13.75 6.31
C ALA A 7 -4.32 -13.22 7.37
N LEU A 8 -4.76 -12.23 8.13
CA LEU A 8 -3.93 -11.60 9.14
C LEU A 8 -3.90 -12.46 10.41
N ASP A 9 -2.75 -13.08 10.70
CA ASP A 9 -2.50 -13.72 11.99
C ASP A 9 -2.29 -12.67 13.08
N GLN A 10 -3.19 -12.64 14.05
CA GLN A 10 -3.15 -11.70 15.19
C GLN A 10 -1.87 -11.86 16.04
N ALA A 11 -1.20 -13.02 15.98
CA ALA A 11 0.07 -13.21 16.65
C ALA A 11 1.23 -12.46 15.97
N CYS A 12 1.11 -12.19 14.67
CA CYS A 12 2.14 -11.52 13.87
C CYS A 12 1.80 -10.07 13.53
N TRP A 13 0.54 -9.67 13.62
CA TRP A 13 0.09 -8.37 13.15
C TRP A 13 -0.55 -7.55 14.25
N ILE A 14 -0.27 -6.25 14.25
CA ILE A 14 -0.90 -5.25 15.11
C ILE A 14 -1.31 -4.04 14.28
N SER A 15 -2.45 -3.42 14.60
CA SER A 15 -2.84 -2.19 13.91
C SER A 15 -1.87 -1.04 14.27
N ALA A 16 -1.67 -0.10 13.34
CA ALA A 16 -0.78 1.03 13.60
C ALA A 16 -1.25 1.89 14.80
N ALA A 17 -2.56 2.02 15.01
CA ALA A 17 -3.13 2.78 16.11
C ALA A 17 -2.86 2.12 17.47
N GLU A 18 -3.07 0.81 17.59
CA GLU A 18 -2.76 0.04 18.80
C GLU A 18 -1.25 0.03 19.07
N ALA A 19 -0.45 -0.15 18.03
CA ALA A 19 1.00 -0.10 18.13
C ALA A 19 1.52 1.27 18.61
N ALA A 20 0.95 2.37 18.12
CA ALA A 20 1.33 3.72 18.55
C ALA A 20 0.93 4.00 20.02
N ALA A 21 -0.28 3.57 20.42
CA ALA A 21 -0.77 3.71 21.79
C ALA A 21 0.06 2.91 22.82
N THR A 22 0.61 1.76 22.41
CA THR A 22 1.51 0.95 23.26
C THR A 22 2.94 1.49 23.27
N HIS A 23 3.39 2.12 22.19
CA HIS A 23 4.73 2.70 22.07
C HIS A 23 4.98 3.90 22.99
N SER A 24 3.93 4.56 23.50
CA SER A 24 4.06 5.70 24.42
C SER A 24 4.35 5.32 25.88
N ASN A 25 4.39 4.03 26.22
CA ASN A 25 4.62 3.54 27.58
C ASN A 25 6.12 3.29 27.88
N ALA A 26 6.47 3.17 29.17
CA ALA A 26 7.86 3.02 29.64
C ALA A 26 8.63 1.78 29.11
N GLN A 27 7.93 0.80 28.54
CA GLN A 27 8.49 -0.38 27.87
C GLN A 27 8.01 -0.46 26.42
N SER A 28 8.40 0.54 25.61
CA SER A 28 8.14 0.54 24.16
C SER A 28 8.89 -0.63 23.48
N PRO A 29 8.26 -1.35 22.54
CA PRO A 29 8.97 -2.34 21.74
C PRO A 29 10.08 -1.68 20.91
N THR A 30 11.14 -2.42 20.62
CA THR A 30 12.18 -1.98 19.69
C THR A 30 11.58 -1.88 18.29
N LEU A 31 11.49 -0.66 17.78
CA LEU A 31 11.01 -0.39 16.44
C LEU A 31 12.08 -0.75 15.41
N VAL A 32 11.74 -1.54 14.40
CA VAL A 32 12.65 -1.98 13.34
C VAL A 32 12.04 -1.61 11.98
N ASP A 33 12.71 -0.72 11.24
CA ASP A 33 12.35 -0.37 9.87
C ASP A 33 12.93 -1.44 8.94
N VAL A 34 12.05 -2.25 8.33
CA VAL A 34 12.42 -3.40 7.48
C VAL A 34 12.34 -3.12 5.99
N ARG A 35 12.02 -1.87 5.62
CA ARG A 35 11.92 -1.45 4.22
C ARG A 35 13.26 -1.59 3.49
N PRO A 36 13.29 -1.66 2.16
CA PRO A 36 14.53 -1.61 1.39
C PRO A 36 15.42 -0.42 1.77
N ARG A 37 16.75 -0.61 1.76
CA ARG A 37 17.74 0.42 2.14
C ARG A 37 17.54 1.77 1.45
N SER A 38 17.06 1.78 0.21
CA SER A 38 16.74 3.02 -0.53
C SER A 38 15.68 3.86 0.19
N LEU A 39 14.61 3.23 0.66
CA LEU A 39 13.53 3.90 1.40
C LEU A 39 13.95 4.29 2.82
N GLN A 40 14.75 3.43 3.49
CA GLN A 40 15.32 3.74 4.81
C GLN A 40 16.16 5.02 4.76
N ARG A 41 16.96 5.20 3.70
CA ARG A 41 17.82 6.38 3.51
C ARG A 41 17.02 7.62 3.10
N ALA A 42 16.05 7.47 2.19
CA ALA A 42 15.28 8.60 1.66
C ALA A 42 14.32 9.20 2.71
N ALA A 43 13.70 8.36 3.53
CA ALA A 43 12.76 8.79 4.56
C ALA A 43 12.85 7.89 5.80
N PRO A 44 13.88 8.06 6.64
CA PRO A 44 14.07 7.28 7.86
C PRO A 44 12.87 7.34 8.80
N ILE A 45 12.51 6.22 9.42
CA ILE A 45 11.56 6.23 10.54
C ILE A 45 12.31 6.62 11.82
N ALA A 46 11.85 7.69 12.46
CA ALA A 46 12.45 8.19 13.69
C ALA A 46 12.47 7.11 14.77
N ARG A 47 13.63 6.96 15.45
CA ARG A 47 13.86 6.00 16.55
C ARG A 47 13.72 4.52 16.16
N ALA A 48 13.65 4.21 14.86
CA ALA A 48 13.69 2.83 14.37
C ALA A 48 15.13 2.37 14.11
N LEU A 49 15.41 1.12 14.44
CA LEU A 49 16.59 0.43 13.97
C LEU A 49 16.43 0.07 12.49
N GLN A 50 17.39 0.45 11.66
CA GLN A 50 17.35 0.21 10.21
C GLN A 50 17.99 -1.14 9.85
N LEU A 51 17.17 -2.16 9.60
CA LEU A 51 17.61 -3.50 9.21
C LEU A 51 16.81 -3.96 8.01
N GLU A 52 17.40 -4.66 7.06
CA GLU A 52 16.55 -5.36 6.09
C GLU A 52 15.97 -6.62 6.75
N LEU A 53 14.83 -7.09 6.24
CA LEU A 53 14.10 -8.22 6.82
C LEU A 53 14.99 -9.47 6.99
N SER A 54 15.90 -9.71 6.04
CA SER A 54 16.89 -10.80 6.06
C SER A 54 17.91 -10.70 7.19
N ASP A 55 18.18 -9.49 7.71
CA ASP A 55 19.23 -9.26 8.70
C ASP A 55 18.76 -9.57 10.13
N ILE A 56 17.45 -9.61 10.37
CA ILE A 56 16.85 -9.66 11.70
C ILE A 56 17.22 -10.94 12.45
N ALA A 57 17.18 -12.09 11.77
CA ALA A 57 17.48 -13.39 12.39
C ALA A 57 18.87 -13.44 13.04
N SER A 58 19.82 -12.66 12.52
CA SER A 58 21.19 -12.58 13.07
C SER A 58 21.30 -11.76 14.36
N LYS A 59 20.27 -10.97 14.71
CA LYS A 59 20.31 -10.01 15.82
C LYS A 59 19.75 -10.61 17.10
N ARG A 60 20.55 -11.43 17.79
CA ARG A 60 20.15 -12.11 19.03
C ARG A 60 19.60 -11.18 20.13
N PHE A 61 20.05 -9.93 20.19
CA PHE A 61 19.52 -8.97 21.18
C PHE A 61 18.04 -8.63 20.95
N LEU A 62 17.54 -8.76 19.72
CA LEU A 62 16.13 -8.56 19.38
C LEU A 62 15.26 -9.78 19.74
N GLN A 63 15.86 -10.95 19.94
CA GLN A 63 15.12 -12.19 20.20
C GLN A 63 14.42 -12.17 21.57
N GLN A 64 15.02 -11.46 22.54
CA GLN A 64 14.57 -11.40 23.94
C GLN A 64 13.85 -10.10 24.29
N THR A 65 13.68 -9.19 23.33
CA THR A 65 12.97 -7.93 23.52
C THR A 65 11.65 -7.93 22.74
N PRO A 66 10.67 -7.12 23.16
CA PRO A 66 9.53 -6.82 22.30
C PRO A 66 10.03 -6.08 21.05
N VAL A 67 9.62 -6.53 19.86
CA VAL A 67 10.03 -6.00 18.56
C VAL A 67 8.81 -5.69 17.72
N LEU A 68 8.81 -4.50 17.11
CA LEU A 68 7.79 -4.06 16.19
C LEU A 68 8.41 -3.79 14.80
N LEU A 69 8.04 -4.60 13.81
CA LEU A 69 8.50 -4.46 12.43
C LEU A 69 7.64 -3.43 11.67
N VAL A 70 8.30 -2.60 10.87
CA VAL A 70 7.65 -1.63 10.00
C VAL A 70 8.13 -1.82 8.57
N GLY A 71 7.30 -2.47 7.76
CA GLY A 71 7.53 -2.65 6.32
C GLY A 71 7.06 -1.47 5.49
N THR A 72 7.00 -1.66 4.17
CA THR A 72 6.48 -0.65 3.24
C THR A 72 4.96 -0.52 3.33
N GLY A 73 4.28 -1.59 3.73
CA GLY A 73 2.81 -1.71 3.66
C GLY A 73 2.32 -2.34 2.35
N LEU A 74 3.25 -2.60 1.41
CA LEU A 74 3.02 -3.32 0.16
C LEU A 74 3.68 -4.70 0.15
N ASP A 75 4.43 -5.02 1.20
CA ASP A 75 5.28 -6.20 1.40
C ASP A 75 4.68 -7.16 2.45
N SER A 76 3.35 -7.21 2.55
CA SER A 76 2.67 -7.93 3.63
C SER A 76 2.98 -9.42 3.64
N ALA A 77 3.03 -10.09 2.49
CA ALA A 77 3.34 -11.52 2.44
C ALA A 77 4.78 -11.82 2.92
N ASP A 78 5.75 -11.02 2.49
CA ASP A 78 7.15 -11.18 2.90
C ASP A 78 7.32 -10.94 4.41
N VAL A 79 6.72 -9.86 4.93
CA VAL A 79 6.77 -9.51 6.36
C VAL A 79 6.06 -10.55 7.22
N ASP A 80 4.91 -11.06 6.77
CA ASP A 80 4.14 -12.11 7.45
C ASP A 80 4.91 -13.42 7.53
N GLN A 81 5.49 -13.86 6.41
CA GLN A 81 6.34 -15.04 6.36
C GLN A 81 7.55 -14.89 7.29
N ALA A 82 8.24 -13.76 7.24
CA ALA A 82 9.39 -13.50 8.10
C ALA A 82 8.99 -13.46 9.58
N CYS A 83 7.86 -12.85 9.93
CA CYS A 83 7.35 -12.85 11.29
C CYS A 83 7.16 -14.28 11.82
N ARG A 84 6.46 -15.14 11.07
CA ARG A 84 6.28 -16.54 11.47
C ARG A 84 7.59 -17.30 11.64
N GLN A 85 8.51 -17.14 10.70
CA GLN A 85 9.82 -17.79 10.73
C GLN A 85 10.66 -17.33 11.93
N LEU A 86 10.72 -16.03 12.19
CA LEU A 86 11.45 -15.46 13.32
C LEU A 86 10.84 -15.91 14.66
N ARG A 87 9.51 -15.99 14.76
CA ARG A 87 8.85 -16.53 15.96
C ARG A 87 9.23 -17.99 16.23
N GLN A 88 9.30 -18.83 15.19
CA GLN A 88 9.80 -20.20 15.30
C GLN A 88 11.27 -20.26 15.73
N GLN A 89 12.06 -19.23 15.40
CA GLN A 89 13.45 -19.07 15.83
C GLN A 89 13.57 -18.45 17.23
N GLY A 90 12.47 -18.27 17.96
CA GLY A 90 12.48 -17.83 19.36
C GLY A 90 12.32 -16.32 19.58
N PHE A 91 11.96 -15.55 18.55
CA PHE A 91 11.53 -14.16 18.74
C PHE A 91 10.11 -14.15 19.32
N THR A 92 9.99 -14.21 20.65
CA THR A 92 8.72 -14.50 21.32
C THR A 92 7.73 -13.33 21.29
N GLN A 93 8.24 -12.10 21.20
CA GLN A 93 7.46 -10.85 21.24
C GLN A 93 7.66 -10.04 19.96
N LEU A 94 7.33 -10.65 18.82
CA LEU A 94 7.49 -10.04 17.50
C LEU A 94 6.11 -9.80 16.86
N GLN A 95 5.87 -8.57 16.45
CA GLN A 95 4.71 -8.17 15.64
C GLN A 95 5.13 -7.21 14.53
N ALA A 96 4.29 -7.06 13.51
CA ALA A 96 4.44 -6.14 12.40
C ALA A 96 3.26 -5.16 12.33
N VAL A 97 3.55 -3.91 11.95
CA VAL A 97 2.53 -2.88 11.78
C VAL A 97 1.74 -3.11 10.49
N GLN A 98 0.43 -3.32 10.63
CA GLN A 98 -0.49 -3.37 9.49
C GLN A 98 -0.46 -2.04 8.71
N GLY A 99 -0.36 -2.12 7.38
CA GLY A 99 -0.21 -0.96 6.50
C GLY A 99 1.17 -0.28 6.55
N GLY A 100 2.13 -0.85 7.28
CA GLY A 100 3.54 -0.48 7.24
C GLY A 100 3.85 0.96 7.66
N ALA A 101 4.91 1.52 7.08
CA ALA A 101 5.49 2.80 7.48
C ALA A 101 4.51 3.98 7.42
N ARG A 102 3.58 3.97 6.47
CA ARG A 102 2.64 5.08 6.30
C ARG A 102 1.55 5.06 7.35
N SER A 103 0.96 3.89 7.61
CA SER A 103 0.01 3.73 8.72
C SER A 103 0.68 4.05 10.05
N TRP A 104 1.93 3.63 10.24
CA TRP A 104 2.74 3.97 11.41
C TRP A 104 2.93 5.48 11.57
N GLN A 105 3.37 6.18 10.52
CA GLN A 105 3.56 7.64 10.54
C GLN A 105 2.24 8.38 10.85
N ALA A 106 1.14 7.95 10.23
CA ALA A 106 -0.18 8.53 10.46
C ALA A 106 -0.65 8.33 11.91
N ALA A 107 -0.40 7.16 12.49
CA ALA A 107 -0.73 6.89 13.90
C ALA A 107 0.13 7.71 14.87
N GLN A 108 1.44 7.81 14.62
CA GLN A 108 2.39 8.54 15.48
C GLN A 108 2.16 10.06 15.48
N ALA A 109 1.72 10.61 14.36
CA ALA A 109 1.47 12.04 14.27
C ALA A 109 0.08 12.47 14.77
N GLY A 110 -0.78 11.51 15.14
CA GLY A 110 -2.16 11.77 15.52
C GLY A 110 -2.95 12.51 14.43
N ALA A 111 -3.96 13.27 14.84
CA ALA A 111 -4.78 14.08 13.92
C ALA A 111 -4.02 15.24 13.23
N ALA A 112 -2.71 15.41 13.46
CA ALA A 112 -1.98 16.62 13.06
C ALA A 112 -1.06 16.44 11.84
N ALA A 113 -0.68 15.22 11.42
CA ALA A 113 0.07 15.07 10.16
C ALA A 113 -0.85 14.90 8.95
N GLY A 114 -1.00 15.99 8.21
CA GLY A 114 -1.52 15.99 6.85
C GLY A 114 -0.52 15.37 5.88
N GLY A 115 -0.54 14.04 5.73
CA GLY A 115 0.01 13.35 4.57
C GLY A 115 -1.07 13.17 3.49
N PRO A 116 -0.70 12.99 2.20
CA PRO A 116 -1.66 12.69 1.15
C PRO A 116 -2.38 11.36 1.46
N LEU A 117 -3.71 11.43 1.41
CA LEU A 117 -4.60 10.27 1.56
C LEU A 117 -4.38 9.25 0.45
N LEU A 118 -4.18 9.73 -0.78
CA LEU A 118 -3.95 8.90 -1.95
C LEU A 118 -2.45 8.93 -2.26
N GLN A 119 -1.77 7.88 -1.83
CA GLN A 119 -0.33 7.81 -1.95
C GLN A 119 0.08 7.61 -3.40
N PRO A 120 1.07 8.35 -3.92
CA PRO A 120 1.59 8.06 -5.24
C PRO A 120 2.18 6.64 -5.25
N LEU A 121 1.81 5.87 -6.27
CA LEU A 121 2.30 4.52 -6.49
C LEU A 121 2.64 4.38 -7.97
N ASP A 122 3.89 4.02 -8.28
CA ASP A 122 4.27 3.75 -9.67
C ASP A 122 3.84 2.34 -10.12
N ALA A 123 3.77 2.14 -11.44
CA ALA A 123 3.32 0.89 -12.02
C ALA A 123 4.21 -0.31 -11.66
N GLN A 124 5.53 -0.12 -11.58
CA GLN A 124 6.47 -1.21 -11.28
C GLN A 124 6.27 -1.70 -9.84
N THR A 125 6.21 -0.77 -8.90
CA THR A 125 5.95 -1.06 -7.48
C THR A 125 4.58 -1.70 -7.29
N TRP A 126 3.55 -1.20 -7.99
CA TRP A 126 2.21 -1.80 -7.90
C TRP A 126 2.15 -3.22 -8.48
N ILE A 127 2.79 -3.48 -9.61
CA ILE A 127 2.82 -4.82 -10.23
C ILE A 127 3.52 -5.82 -9.31
N ALA A 128 4.64 -5.44 -8.69
CA ALA A 128 5.26 -6.26 -7.64
C ALA A 128 4.29 -6.46 -6.45
N ALA A 129 3.54 -5.40 -6.13
CA ALA A 129 2.42 -5.31 -5.21
C ALA A 129 1.37 -6.44 -5.30
N LEU A 130 0.99 -6.78 -6.54
CA LEU A 130 -0.12 -7.70 -6.82
C LEU A 130 0.13 -9.12 -6.29
N GLY A 131 1.40 -9.52 -6.15
CA GLY A 131 1.79 -10.84 -5.63
C GLY A 131 1.87 -10.93 -4.10
N GLN A 132 1.69 -9.84 -3.37
CA GLN A 132 2.03 -9.73 -1.94
C GLN A 132 0.85 -10.03 -1.00
N GLY A 133 -0.12 -10.82 -1.46
CA GLY A 133 -1.26 -11.27 -0.66
C GLY A 133 -2.25 -10.16 -0.27
N MET A 134 -2.23 -9.02 -0.97
CA MET A 134 -3.24 -7.98 -0.76
C MET A 134 -4.46 -8.22 -1.64
N HIS A 135 -5.64 -8.13 -1.03
CA HIS A 135 -6.88 -7.99 -1.76
C HIS A 135 -7.01 -6.56 -2.30
N TRP A 136 -6.74 -6.41 -3.60
CA TRP A 136 -6.81 -5.12 -4.26
C TRP A 136 -8.25 -4.76 -4.63
N THR A 137 -8.60 -3.49 -4.49
CA THR A 137 -9.74 -2.89 -5.18
C THR A 137 -9.21 -1.84 -6.14
N VAL A 138 -9.63 -1.90 -7.39
CA VAL A 138 -9.27 -0.90 -8.39
C VAL A 138 -10.47 0.00 -8.64
N ILE A 139 -10.34 1.29 -8.31
CA ILE A 139 -11.27 2.31 -8.81
C ILE A 139 -10.75 2.76 -10.17
N SER A 140 -11.41 2.35 -11.24
CA SER A 140 -11.05 2.76 -12.59
C SER A 140 -11.89 3.94 -13.02
N ALA A 141 -11.23 5.08 -13.17
CA ALA A 141 -11.69 6.28 -13.86
C ALA A 141 -10.98 6.39 -15.22
N SER A 142 -10.73 5.26 -15.87
CA SER A 142 -10.02 5.12 -17.13
C SER A 142 -10.92 4.43 -18.16
N GLU A 143 -11.39 5.17 -19.16
CA GLU A 143 -12.10 4.64 -20.33
C GLU A 143 -11.20 3.67 -21.11
N ALA A 144 -9.90 3.97 -21.26
CA ALA A 144 -8.98 3.12 -21.99
C ALA A 144 -8.80 1.75 -21.32
N MET A 145 -8.69 1.71 -20.00
CA MET A 145 -8.67 0.46 -19.23
C MET A 145 -9.99 -0.29 -19.36
N GLN A 146 -11.13 0.40 -19.21
CA GLN A 146 -12.45 -0.23 -19.24
C GLN A 146 -12.83 -0.74 -20.63
N GLY A 147 -12.24 -0.20 -21.70
CA GLY A 147 -12.35 -0.72 -23.07
C GLY A 147 -11.33 -1.79 -23.43
N ALA A 148 -10.28 -2.01 -22.61
CA ALA A 148 -9.27 -3.02 -22.86
C ALA A 148 -9.80 -4.45 -22.59
N PRO A 149 -9.26 -5.49 -23.28
CA PRO A 149 -9.59 -6.87 -22.99
C PRO A 149 -9.38 -7.22 -21.51
N GLN A 150 -10.31 -7.95 -20.91
CA GLN A 150 -10.25 -8.33 -19.49
C GLN A 150 -8.96 -9.08 -19.11
N ALA A 151 -8.35 -9.84 -20.04
CA ALA A 151 -7.08 -10.52 -19.81
C ALA A 151 -5.90 -9.57 -19.53
N GLN A 152 -6.04 -8.29 -19.87
CA GLN A 152 -5.03 -7.25 -19.61
C GLN A 152 -5.29 -6.50 -18.30
N TRP A 153 -6.44 -6.74 -17.65
CA TRP A 153 -6.78 -6.06 -16.42
C TRP A 153 -5.86 -6.50 -15.27
N PRO A 154 -5.46 -5.57 -14.38
CA PRO A 154 -4.55 -5.85 -13.27
C PRO A 154 -5.20 -6.70 -12.18
N VAL A 155 -6.53 -6.66 -12.09
CA VAL A 155 -7.34 -7.40 -11.12
C VAL A 155 -8.56 -8.01 -11.80
N PRO A 156 -9.16 -9.06 -11.23
CA PRO A 156 -10.43 -9.61 -11.69
C PRO A 156 -11.59 -8.58 -11.67
N PRO A 157 -12.64 -8.75 -12.49
CA PRO A 157 -13.75 -7.81 -12.58
C PRO A 157 -14.47 -7.51 -11.25
N GLU A 158 -14.56 -8.47 -10.33
CA GLU A 158 -15.17 -8.31 -9.01
C GLU A 158 -14.41 -7.36 -8.08
N GLN A 159 -13.13 -7.16 -8.36
CA GLN A 159 -12.26 -6.21 -7.65
C GLN A 159 -12.24 -4.83 -8.33
N LEU A 160 -12.92 -4.67 -9.47
CA LEU A 160 -13.01 -3.42 -10.21
C LEU A 160 -14.26 -2.63 -9.80
N VAL A 161 -14.08 -1.34 -9.57
CA VAL A 161 -15.15 -0.35 -9.48
C VAL A 161 -14.98 0.64 -10.63
N ALA A 162 -15.79 0.49 -11.67
CA ALA A 162 -15.76 1.40 -12.81
C ALA A 162 -16.49 2.70 -12.48
N VAL A 163 -15.80 3.82 -12.67
CA VAL A 163 -16.33 5.17 -12.57
C VAL A 163 -16.41 5.75 -13.98
N ARG A 164 -17.61 6.17 -14.38
CA ARG A 164 -17.89 6.85 -15.65
C ARG A 164 -18.72 8.08 -15.38
N VAL A 165 -18.35 9.20 -16.01
CA VAL A 165 -19.06 10.47 -15.87
C VAL A 165 -19.11 11.18 -17.22
N ASP A 166 -20.30 11.63 -17.58
CA ASP A 166 -20.57 12.32 -18.83
C ASP A 166 -20.95 13.79 -18.59
N GLY A 167 -20.73 14.62 -19.62
CA GLY A 167 -21.23 16.00 -19.69
C GLY A 167 -20.20 17.10 -19.35
N LYS A 168 -20.70 18.33 -19.25
CA LYS A 168 -19.89 19.57 -19.17
C LYS A 168 -19.12 19.77 -17.84
N GLU A 169 -19.51 19.07 -16.78
CA GLU A 169 -18.87 19.12 -15.44
C GLU A 169 -18.12 17.81 -15.13
N ARG A 170 -17.47 17.26 -16.16
CA ARG A 170 -16.86 15.92 -16.11
C ARG A 170 -15.91 15.76 -14.92
N ASP A 171 -15.03 16.73 -14.68
CA ASP A 171 -14.01 16.62 -13.63
C ASP A 171 -14.59 16.67 -12.22
N ALA A 172 -15.51 17.61 -11.93
CA ALA A 172 -16.15 17.70 -10.61
C ALA A 172 -16.97 16.44 -10.28
N LYS A 173 -17.69 15.91 -11.29
CA LYS A 173 -18.42 14.64 -11.16
C LYS A 173 -17.47 13.46 -10.99
N LEU A 174 -16.34 13.45 -11.69
CA LEU A 174 -15.32 12.42 -11.57
C LEU A 174 -14.76 12.38 -10.15
N VAL A 175 -14.38 13.53 -9.61
CA VAL A 175 -13.89 13.69 -8.24
C VAL A 175 -14.90 13.14 -7.24
N ALA A 176 -16.16 13.57 -7.34
CA ALA A 176 -17.21 13.12 -6.43
C ALA A 176 -17.46 11.60 -6.55
N ALA A 177 -17.42 11.04 -7.75
CA ALA A 177 -17.63 9.62 -7.97
C ALA A 177 -16.48 8.75 -7.43
N ILE A 178 -15.22 9.17 -7.64
CA ILE A 178 -14.05 8.49 -7.07
C ILE A 178 -14.11 8.55 -5.54
N ALA A 179 -14.38 9.73 -4.96
CA ALA A 179 -14.49 9.91 -3.52
C ALA A 179 -15.57 9.01 -2.91
N ARG A 180 -16.76 8.95 -3.53
CA ARG A 180 -17.86 8.08 -3.10
C ARG A 180 -17.48 6.60 -3.16
N ALA A 181 -16.89 6.16 -4.27
CA ALA A 181 -16.45 4.78 -4.44
C ALA A 181 -15.42 4.37 -3.37
N TYR A 182 -14.51 5.28 -3.00
CA TYR A 182 -13.57 5.06 -1.90
C TYR A 182 -14.30 4.91 -0.55
N GLN A 183 -15.21 5.82 -0.21
CA GLN A 183 -15.96 5.76 1.06
C GLN A 183 -16.77 4.47 1.19
N ASP A 184 -17.46 4.06 0.13
CA ASP A 184 -18.25 2.83 0.10
C ASP A 184 -17.38 1.58 0.31
N ARG A 185 -16.11 1.63 -0.10
CA ARG A 185 -15.15 0.53 0.13
C ARG A 185 -14.57 0.58 1.53
N LEU A 186 -14.24 1.75 2.05
CA LEU A 186 -13.77 1.92 3.41
C LEU A 186 -14.78 1.39 4.44
N GLN A 187 -16.08 1.64 4.26
CA GLN A 187 -17.14 1.13 5.14
C GLN A 187 -17.25 -0.41 5.13
N ARG A 188 -16.86 -1.06 4.03
CA ARG A 188 -16.84 -2.52 3.92
C ARG A 188 -15.54 -3.11 4.47
N ALA A 189 -14.44 -2.37 4.34
CA ALA A 189 -13.11 -2.76 4.75
C ALA A 189 -12.98 -2.97 6.26
N SER A 190 -13.72 -2.23 7.10
CA SER A 190 -13.69 -2.35 8.58
C SER A 190 -14.06 -3.72 9.13
N HIS A 191 -14.53 -4.64 8.28
CA HIS A 191 -14.95 -5.99 8.66
C HIS A 191 -14.12 -7.11 8.03
N ALA A 192 -13.04 -6.79 7.31
CA ALA A 192 -12.22 -7.79 6.63
C ALA A 192 -11.12 -8.37 7.54
N GLY A 193 -11.00 -9.69 7.59
CA GLY A 193 -9.93 -10.42 8.32
C GLY A 193 -8.64 -10.63 7.51
N TYR A 194 -8.46 -9.90 6.41
CA TYR A 194 -7.35 -10.05 5.47
C TYR A 194 -6.79 -8.69 5.06
N VAL A 195 -5.56 -8.70 4.52
CA VAL A 195 -4.92 -7.48 4.02
C VAL A 195 -5.60 -7.00 2.74
N GLN A 196 -5.93 -5.72 2.70
CA GLN A 196 -6.62 -5.08 1.59
C GLN A 196 -6.05 -3.71 1.29
N ALA A 197 -6.14 -3.29 0.03
CA ALA A 197 -5.69 -1.99 -0.43
C ALA A 197 -6.55 -1.52 -1.60
N LEU A 198 -6.55 -0.21 -1.83
CA LEU A 198 -7.25 0.41 -2.95
C LEU A 198 -6.28 1.17 -3.83
N VAL A 199 -6.46 1.10 -5.15
CA VAL A 199 -5.74 1.94 -6.11
C VAL A 199 -6.71 2.62 -7.06
N VAL A 200 -6.47 3.90 -7.33
CA VAL A 200 -7.19 4.69 -8.32
C VAL A 200 -6.38 4.74 -9.62
N ILE A 201 -7.03 4.46 -10.74
CA ILE A 201 -6.44 4.45 -12.08
C ILE A 201 -7.23 5.37 -13.00
N THR A 202 -6.54 6.23 -13.74
CA THR A 202 -7.13 7.19 -14.69
C THR A 202 -6.49 7.08 -16.07
N ASP A 203 -7.10 7.70 -17.08
CA ASP A 203 -6.53 7.78 -18.44
C ASP A 203 -5.38 8.81 -18.49
N GLY A 204 -4.15 8.32 -18.41
CA GLY A 204 -2.93 9.12 -18.59
C GLY A 204 -2.55 10.01 -17.41
N VAL A 205 -1.76 11.06 -17.67
CA VAL A 205 -1.28 12.05 -16.68
C VAL A 205 -2.42 12.96 -16.25
N VAL A 206 -3.47 12.39 -15.69
CA VAL A 206 -4.41 13.18 -14.93
C VAL A 206 -3.63 13.71 -13.72
N SER A 207 -3.47 15.03 -13.69
CA SER A 207 -2.41 15.71 -12.96
C SER A 207 -2.51 15.47 -11.46
N ASP A 208 -1.41 15.73 -10.74
CA ASP A 208 -1.43 15.88 -9.28
C ASP A 208 -2.58 16.77 -8.78
N ALA A 209 -3.11 17.66 -9.62
CA ALA A 209 -4.28 18.48 -9.31
C ALA A 209 -5.58 17.65 -9.18
N LEU A 210 -5.85 16.64 -10.00
CA LEU A 210 -7.03 15.80 -9.80
C LEU A 210 -6.87 14.94 -8.54
N ARG A 211 -5.68 14.36 -8.33
CA ARG A 211 -5.38 13.61 -7.10
C ARG A 211 -5.66 14.49 -5.88
N ALA A 212 -5.14 15.72 -5.88
CA ALA A 212 -5.38 16.70 -4.81
C ALA A 212 -6.86 17.07 -4.66
N GLN A 213 -7.62 17.19 -5.75
CA GLN A 213 -9.08 17.44 -5.68
C GLN A 213 -9.84 16.26 -5.10
N VAL A 214 -9.49 15.03 -5.45
CA VAL A 214 -10.06 13.81 -4.84
C VAL A 214 -9.70 13.75 -3.36
N GLU A 215 -8.44 14.01 -2.99
CA GLU A 215 -8.03 14.08 -1.58
C GLU A 215 -8.82 15.13 -0.80
N ALA A 216 -8.99 16.34 -1.36
CA ALA A 216 -9.78 17.39 -0.74
C ALA A 216 -11.25 16.98 -0.57
N ALA A 217 -11.85 16.32 -1.57
CA ALA A 217 -13.21 15.80 -1.49
C ALA A 217 -13.34 14.72 -0.41
N LEU A 218 -12.34 13.85 -0.26
CA LEU A 218 -12.30 12.84 0.80
C LEU A 218 -12.24 13.50 2.19
N VAL A 219 -11.38 14.51 2.39
CA VAL A 219 -11.33 15.25 3.66
C VAL A 219 -12.64 15.99 3.93
N ALA A 220 -13.22 16.67 2.94
CA ALA A 220 -14.49 17.39 3.09
C ALA A 220 -15.67 16.46 3.41
N SER A 221 -15.68 15.26 2.84
CA SER A 221 -16.72 14.26 3.08
C SER A 221 -16.68 13.64 4.49
N THR A 222 -15.55 13.74 5.19
CA THR A 222 -15.46 13.38 6.62
C THR A 222 -16.02 14.47 7.56
N ASN A 223 -16.55 15.57 7.00
CA ASN A 223 -16.92 16.81 7.70
C ASN A 223 -18.38 17.27 7.47
N ALA A 224 -19.35 16.38 7.54
CA ALA A 224 -20.74 16.79 7.76
C ALA A 224 -21.25 16.25 9.10
N SER A 225 -20.75 16.80 10.24
CA SER A 225 -21.51 16.97 11.51
C SER A 225 -20.71 17.06 12.84
N LYS A 226 -19.39 17.32 12.91
CA LYS A 226 -18.73 17.73 14.18
C LYS A 226 -17.31 18.30 13.99
N ALA A 227 -17.10 19.55 14.41
CA ALA A 227 -15.78 20.18 14.46
C ALA A 227 -14.81 19.37 15.36
N GLY A 228 -13.63 19.01 14.84
CA GLY A 228 -12.54 18.39 15.61
C GLY A 228 -12.23 16.91 15.33
N ARG A 229 -12.94 16.20 14.43
CA ARG A 229 -12.74 14.75 14.17
C ARG A 229 -12.13 14.39 12.80
N SER A 230 -12.05 15.32 11.86
CA SER A 230 -11.76 15.05 10.44
C SER A 230 -10.41 14.38 10.16
N ALA A 231 -9.32 14.91 10.71
CA ALA A 231 -7.98 14.41 10.42
C ALA A 231 -7.71 13.06 11.11
N SER A 232 -8.37 12.80 12.26
CA SER A 232 -8.32 11.51 12.96
C SER A 232 -9.13 10.41 12.25
N ALA A 233 -10.28 10.74 11.66
CA ALA A 233 -11.06 9.77 10.87
C ALA A 233 -10.34 9.41 9.55
N THR A 234 -9.67 10.40 8.97
CA THR A 234 -8.84 10.25 7.78
C THR A 234 -7.61 9.37 8.03
N SER A 235 -6.90 9.56 9.15
CA SER A 235 -5.77 8.69 9.52
C SER A 235 -6.23 7.27 9.91
N ALA A 236 -7.38 7.14 10.59
CA ALA A 236 -7.98 5.85 10.88
C ALA A 236 -8.38 5.11 9.58
N ALA A 237 -8.96 5.83 8.61
CA ALA A 237 -9.32 5.28 7.32
C ALA A 237 -8.11 4.72 6.55
N MET A 238 -7.00 5.46 6.52
CA MET A 238 -5.75 5.00 5.91
C MET A 238 -5.13 3.80 6.62
N ALA A 239 -5.30 3.70 7.94
CA ALA A 239 -4.86 2.55 8.71
C ALA A 239 -5.69 1.29 8.39
N THR A 240 -6.96 1.45 8.02
CA THR A 240 -7.87 0.32 7.70
C THR A 240 -7.86 -0.08 6.22
N LEU A 241 -7.79 0.89 5.30
CA LEU A 241 -7.78 0.67 3.86
C LEU A 241 -6.77 1.65 3.22
N PRO A 242 -5.49 1.25 3.11
CA PRO A 242 -4.49 2.07 2.43
C PRO A 242 -4.90 2.31 0.97
N ALA A 243 -4.72 3.56 0.53
CA ALA A 243 -5.22 4.03 -0.75
C ALA A 243 -4.09 4.67 -1.57
N TYR A 244 -4.07 4.32 -2.85
CA TYR A 244 -3.00 4.66 -3.76
C TYR A 244 -3.54 5.34 -5.02
N TRP A 245 -2.74 6.23 -5.59
CA TRP A 245 -2.95 6.83 -6.90
C TRP A 245 -1.89 6.32 -7.84
N LEU A 246 -2.30 5.65 -8.92
CA LEU A 246 -1.35 5.11 -9.90
C LEU A 246 -0.71 6.25 -10.71
N GLY A 247 0.57 6.52 -10.48
CA GLY A 247 1.36 7.51 -11.21
C GLY A 247 1.40 7.17 -12.71
N GLY A 248 1.04 8.14 -13.56
CA GLY A 248 0.96 7.96 -15.01
C GLY A 248 -0.27 7.15 -15.49
N GLY A 249 -1.13 6.71 -14.56
CA GLY A 249 -2.41 6.07 -14.87
C GLY A 249 -2.30 4.75 -15.63
N TRP A 250 -3.36 4.42 -16.36
CA TRP A 250 -3.43 3.21 -17.19
C TRP A 250 -2.27 3.07 -18.20
N PRO A 251 -1.85 4.13 -18.93
CA PRO A 251 -0.74 4.03 -19.87
C PRO A 251 0.58 3.58 -19.24
N ALA A 252 0.92 4.08 -18.04
CA ALA A 252 2.13 3.68 -17.34
C ALA A 252 2.08 2.19 -16.92
N TYR A 253 0.94 1.71 -16.45
CA TYR A 253 0.74 0.29 -16.18
C TYR A 253 0.89 -0.57 -17.44
N ALA A 254 0.18 -0.22 -18.51
CA ALA A 254 0.22 -0.97 -19.77
C ALA A 254 1.64 -1.03 -20.35
N GLN A 255 2.37 0.09 -20.29
CA GLN A 255 3.78 0.15 -20.69
C GLN A 255 4.65 -0.77 -19.84
N GLN A 256 4.50 -0.75 -18.51
CA GLN A 256 5.29 -1.58 -17.61
C GLN A 256 5.04 -3.07 -17.83
N VAL A 257 3.78 -3.46 -18.07
CA VAL A 257 3.42 -4.85 -18.42
C VAL A 257 4.06 -5.27 -19.74
N ALA A 258 3.98 -4.42 -20.77
CA ALA A 258 4.60 -4.68 -22.07
C ALA A 258 6.13 -4.81 -21.97
N GLN A 259 6.78 -3.94 -21.21
CA GLN A 259 8.23 -4.02 -20.95
C GLN A 259 8.62 -5.31 -20.25
N THR A 260 7.85 -5.71 -19.22
CA THR A 260 8.11 -6.95 -18.48
C THR A 260 7.94 -8.18 -19.38
N ALA A 261 6.91 -8.20 -20.23
CA ALA A 261 6.70 -9.26 -21.20
C ALA A 261 7.84 -9.34 -22.24
N ALA A 262 8.31 -8.20 -22.74
CA ALA A 262 9.44 -8.14 -23.67
C ALA A 262 10.75 -8.66 -23.04
N ILE A 263 11.01 -8.34 -21.77
CA ILE A 263 12.16 -8.87 -21.03
C ILE A 263 12.06 -10.39 -20.89
N GLN A 264 10.88 -10.93 -20.53
CA GLN A 264 10.68 -12.38 -20.40
C GLN A 264 10.85 -13.12 -21.73
N GLN A 265 10.34 -12.56 -22.83
CA GLN A 265 10.54 -13.11 -24.17
C GLN A 265 12.03 -13.11 -24.55
N THR A 266 12.75 -12.03 -24.24
CA THR A 266 14.19 -11.92 -24.50
C THR A 266 15.01 -12.83 -23.61
N ALA A 267 14.62 -13.06 -22.36
CA ALA A 267 15.29 -13.97 -21.44
C ALA A 267 15.05 -15.46 -21.77
N ASN A 268 13.89 -15.79 -22.36
CA ASN A 268 13.60 -17.11 -22.92
C ASN A 268 14.30 -17.36 -24.27
N HIS A 269 14.81 -16.31 -24.93
CA HIS A 269 15.84 -16.46 -25.94
C HIS A 269 17.20 -16.47 -25.24
N ARG A 270 18.01 -17.52 -25.43
CA ARG A 270 19.41 -17.55 -24.98
C ARG A 270 20.07 -16.21 -25.31
N LEU A 271 20.52 -15.50 -24.28
CA LEU A 271 21.63 -14.57 -24.44
C LEU A 271 22.74 -15.38 -25.10
N GLN A 272 22.93 -15.21 -26.42
CA GLN A 272 24.14 -15.66 -27.07
C GLN A 272 25.27 -14.98 -26.31
N ALA A 273 26.15 -15.82 -25.75
CA ALA A 273 27.20 -15.39 -24.86
C ALA A 273 27.98 -14.21 -25.48
N PRO A 274 28.40 -13.23 -24.66
CA PRO A 274 29.39 -12.27 -25.10
C PRO A 274 30.69 -13.06 -25.32
N CYS A 275 31.09 -13.22 -26.56
CA CYS A 275 32.40 -13.76 -26.91
C CYS A 275 33.02 -12.87 -27.99
N GLY A 276 33.66 -11.80 -27.52
CA GLY A 276 34.90 -11.34 -28.14
C GLY A 276 36.06 -12.13 -27.55
N ARG A 277 36.70 -12.96 -28.38
CA ARG A 277 38.12 -13.35 -28.40
C ARG A 277 38.22 -14.43 -29.50
N LEU A 278 38.93 -14.24 -30.60
CA LEU A 278 40.10 -13.40 -30.89
C LEU A 278 39.81 -12.35 -31.97
#